data_AF-A0A969ES04-F1
#
_entry.id   AF-A0A969ES04-F1
#
_cell.length_a   1.000
_cell.length_b   1.000
_cell.length_c   1.000
_cell.angle_alpha   90.00
_cell.angle_beta   90.00
_cell.angle_gamma   90.00
#
_symmetry.space_group_name_H-M   'P 1'
#
loop_
_entity.id
_entity.type
_entity.pdbx_description
1 polymer ?
#
loop_
_entity_poly.entity_id
_entity_poly.type
_entity_poly.pdbx_seq_one_letter_code
_entity_poly.pdbx_strand_id
1 'polypeptide(L)'
;MRTVIDADPEHGHALNALGYTLADQTDRHQEALGYLEQAIALLPDDAAVIDSMGWVQFRLGNHEQALVHLRRAYELNQDPEIAAHLTEVLWVLGKQEEARDVYAQAVKDNPDSEHLLKVKERFGL
;
A
#
# COMPACT_ATOMS: atom_id res chain seq x y z
N MET A 1 21.17 -24.72 14.15
CA MET A 1 19.77 -24.94 13.70
C MET A 1 18.91 -23.82 14.26
N ARG A 2 18.76 -22.72 13.51
CA ARG A 2 17.76 -21.69 13.82
C ARG A 2 16.48 -22.21 13.18
N THR A 3 15.62 -22.79 14.00
CA THR A 3 14.32 -23.32 13.60
C THR A 3 13.60 -22.30 12.72
N VAL A 4 13.45 -22.66 11.46
CA VAL A 4 12.38 -22.17 10.58
C VAL A 4 11.10 -22.45 11.36
N ILE A 5 10.63 -21.47 12.12
CA ILE A 5 9.24 -21.45 12.52
C ILE A 5 8.53 -21.36 11.19
N ASP A 6 7.78 -22.40 10.84
CA ASP A 6 6.93 -22.44 9.66
C ASP A 6 6.06 -21.17 9.69
N ALA A 7 6.49 -20.14 8.96
CA ALA A 7 5.72 -18.93 8.77
C ALA A 7 4.57 -19.36 7.88
N ASP A 8 3.39 -19.58 8.48
CA ASP A 8 2.18 -19.90 7.76
C ASP A 8 1.80 -18.69 6.90
N PRO A 9 1.91 -18.77 5.56
CA PRO A 9 1.56 -17.66 4.69
C PRO A 9 0.09 -17.27 4.82
N GLU A 10 -0.80 -18.24 5.08
CA GLU A 10 -2.23 -17.95 5.27
C GLU A 10 -2.46 -17.07 6.50
N HIS A 11 -1.70 -17.31 7.57
CA HIS A 11 -1.73 -16.45 8.75
C HIS A 11 -1.24 -15.02 8.45
N GLY A 12 -0.15 -14.89 7.66
CA GLY A 12 0.36 -13.59 7.21
C GLY A 12 -0.67 -12.81 6.39
N HIS A 13 -1.33 -13.45 5.44
CA HIS A 13 -2.38 -12.82 4.63
C HIS A 13 -3.62 -12.46 5.44
N ALA A 14 -4.01 -13.27 6.43
CA ALA A 14 -5.13 -12.95 7.32
C ALA A 14 -4.85 -11.71 8.19
N LEU A 15 -3.63 -11.61 8.75
CA LEU A 15 -3.17 -10.42 9.47
C LEU A 15 -3.17 -9.19 8.55
N ASN A 16 -2.71 -9.36 7.30
CA ASN A 16 -2.73 -8.30 6.31
C ASN A 16 -4.15 -7.81 6.01
N ALA A 17 -5.08 -8.72 5.71
CA ALA A 17 -6.45 -8.37 5.37
C ALA A 17 -7.14 -7.58 6.51
N LEU A 18 -6.92 -8.00 7.76
CA LEU A 18 -7.43 -7.30 8.92
C LEU A 18 -6.78 -5.92 9.10
N GLY A 19 -5.46 -5.85 9.01
CA GLY A 19 -4.70 -4.60 9.12
C GLY A 19 -5.11 -3.60 8.05
N TYR A 20 -5.18 -4.03 6.79
CA TYR A 20 -5.62 -3.23 5.66
C TYR A 20 -7.05 -2.71 5.84
N THR A 21 -8.00 -3.58 6.22
CA THR A 21 -9.40 -3.19 6.47
C THR A 21 -9.49 -2.10 7.54
N LEU A 22 -8.74 -2.25 8.64
CA LEU A 22 -8.71 -1.24 9.71
C LEU A 22 -8.08 0.07 9.25
N ALA A 23 -7.00 0.01 8.45
CA ALA A 23 -6.34 1.18 7.91
C ALA A 23 -7.24 1.95 6.93
N ASP A 24 -7.95 1.24 6.06
CA ASP A 24 -8.73 1.84 4.99
C ASP A 24 -10.09 2.36 5.48
N GLN A 25 -10.83 1.53 6.22
CA GLN A 25 -12.25 1.75 6.50
C GLN A 25 -12.55 2.36 7.88
N THR A 26 -11.53 2.57 8.72
CA THR A 26 -11.70 3.06 10.09
C THR A 26 -10.60 4.03 10.49
N ASP A 27 -10.68 4.64 11.68
CA ASP A 27 -9.62 5.46 12.27
C ASP A 27 -8.68 4.67 13.21
N ARG A 28 -8.77 3.33 13.23
CA ARG A 28 -7.98 2.43 14.10
C ARG A 28 -6.57 2.17 13.54
N HIS A 29 -5.89 3.21 13.09
CA HIS A 29 -4.62 3.11 12.34
C HIS A 29 -3.47 2.52 13.17
N GLN A 30 -3.40 2.83 14.47
CA GLN A 30 -2.36 2.28 15.33
C GLN A 30 -2.52 0.77 15.53
N GLU A 31 -3.76 0.28 15.56
CA GLU A 31 -4.03 -1.15 15.64
C GLU A 31 -3.75 -1.85 14.31
N ALA A 32 -4.17 -1.24 13.20
CA ALA A 32 -3.83 -1.69 11.87
C ALA A 32 -2.31 -1.89 11.70
N LEU A 33 -1.51 -0.92 12.17
CA LEU A 33 -0.05 -1.00 12.14
C LEU A 33 0.46 -2.26 12.87
N GLY A 34 -0.07 -2.56 14.05
CA GLY A 34 0.36 -3.74 14.82
C GLY A 34 0.07 -5.08 14.12
N TYR A 35 -1.02 -5.20 13.36
CA TYR A 35 -1.27 -6.39 12.54
C TYR A 35 -0.35 -6.43 11.31
N LEU A 36 -0.12 -5.29 10.68
CA LEU A 36 0.73 -5.19 9.48
C LEU A 36 2.22 -5.42 9.79
N GLU A 37 2.69 -5.02 10.98
CA GLU A 37 4.04 -5.33 11.46
C GLU A 37 4.26 -6.84 11.61
N GLN A 38 3.24 -7.58 12.06
CA GLN A 38 3.30 -9.04 12.13
C GLN A 38 3.21 -9.66 10.73
N ALA A 39 2.30 -9.15 9.87
CA ALA A 39 2.15 -9.65 8.50
C ALA A 39 3.44 -9.51 7.69
N ILE A 40 4.09 -8.34 7.72
CA ILE A 40 5.32 -8.08 6.95
C ILE A 40 6.52 -8.87 7.48
N ALA A 41 6.53 -9.23 8.77
CA ALA A 41 7.56 -10.11 9.32
C ALA A 41 7.44 -11.55 8.79
N LEU A 42 6.23 -12.01 8.49
CA LEU A 42 5.95 -13.32 7.90
C LEU A 42 6.13 -13.32 6.37
N LEU A 43 5.76 -12.21 5.72
CA LEU A 43 5.70 -12.06 4.27
C LEU A 43 6.46 -10.79 3.82
N PRO A 44 7.80 -10.72 3.99
CA PRO A 44 8.57 -9.48 3.81
C PRO A 44 8.74 -9.02 2.36
N ASP A 45 8.40 -9.88 1.40
CA ASP A 45 8.50 -9.65 -0.05
C ASP A 45 7.14 -9.74 -0.75
N ASP A 46 6.03 -9.84 0.00
CA ASP A 46 4.70 -9.82 -0.57
C ASP A 46 4.26 -8.37 -0.86
N ALA A 47 3.96 -8.09 -2.13
CA ALA A 47 3.64 -6.74 -2.58
C ALA A 47 2.38 -6.17 -1.90
N ALA A 48 1.35 -6.98 -1.65
CA ALA A 48 0.12 -6.53 -1.02
C ALA A 48 0.30 -6.21 0.47
N VAL A 49 1.16 -6.98 1.15
CA VAL A 49 1.54 -6.71 2.55
C VAL A 49 2.36 -5.42 2.67
N ILE A 50 3.32 -5.22 1.76
CA ILE A 50 4.14 -4.01 1.72
C ILE A 50 3.28 -2.79 1.37
N ASP A 51 2.34 -2.92 0.43
CA ASP A 51 1.38 -1.87 0.09
C ASP A 51 0.52 -1.47 1.30
N SER A 52 -0.07 -2.46 1.98
CA SER A 52 -0.88 -2.22 3.18
C SER A 52 -0.09 -1.53 4.29
N MET A 53 1.19 -1.90 4.48
CA MET A 53 2.11 -1.20 5.38
C MET A 53 2.35 0.26 4.95
N GLY A 54 2.55 0.50 3.65
CA GLY A 54 2.64 1.85 3.10
C GLY A 54 1.38 2.67 3.35
N TRP A 55 0.21 2.07 3.13
CA TRP A 55 -1.08 2.72 3.31
C TRP A 55 -1.32 3.10 4.78
N VAL A 56 -1.08 2.22 5.74
CA VAL A 56 -1.27 2.56 7.16
C VAL A 56 -0.31 3.68 7.61
N GLN A 57 0.94 3.69 7.11
CA GLN A 57 1.88 4.76 7.42
C GLN A 57 1.40 6.10 6.86
N PHE A 58 0.81 6.11 5.67
CA PHE A 58 0.19 7.31 5.10
C PHE A 58 -0.97 7.79 5.97
N ARG A 59 -1.86 6.88 6.39
CA ARG A 59 -3.01 7.20 7.27
C ARG A 59 -2.57 7.73 8.64
N LEU A 60 -1.40 7.34 9.13
CA LEU A 60 -0.77 7.86 10.35
C LEU A 60 -0.04 9.21 10.15
N GLY A 61 0.04 9.73 8.93
CA GLY A 61 0.74 10.98 8.61
C GLY A 61 2.25 10.81 8.31
N ASN A 62 2.75 9.58 8.31
CA ASN A 62 4.16 9.25 8.07
C ASN A 62 4.45 9.15 6.56
N HIS A 63 4.17 10.20 5.80
CA HIS A 63 4.13 10.16 4.34
C HIS A 63 5.45 9.74 3.68
N GLU A 64 6.60 10.15 4.21
CA GLU A 64 7.91 9.74 3.65
C GLU A 64 8.17 8.23 3.85
N GLN A 65 7.74 7.65 4.97
CA GLN A 65 7.84 6.21 5.20
C GLN A 65 6.87 5.43 4.30
N ALA A 66 5.64 5.94 4.16
CA ALA A 66 4.65 5.40 3.24
C ALA A 66 5.21 5.32 1.81
N LEU A 67 5.87 6.40 1.35
CA LEU A 67 6.46 6.44 0.02
C LEU A 67 7.51 5.33 -0.20
N VAL A 68 8.35 5.06 0.80
CA VAL A 68 9.36 3.99 0.70
C VAL A 68 8.71 2.62 0.51
N HIS A 69 7.68 2.31 1.31
CA HIS A 69 6.96 1.05 1.19
C HIS A 69 6.21 0.93 -0.14
N LEU A 70 5.45 1.96 -0.53
CA LEU A 70 4.62 1.93 -1.74
C LEU A 70 5.46 1.84 -3.02
N ARG A 71 6.65 2.46 -3.07
CA ARG A 71 7.58 2.26 -4.18
C ARG A 71 8.03 0.81 -4.28
N ARG A 72 8.44 0.21 -3.16
CA ARG A 72 8.86 -1.20 -3.14
C ARG A 72 7.71 -2.13 -3.54
N ALA A 73 6.50 -1.88 -3.04
CA ALA A 73 5.32 -2.64 -3.43
C ALA A 73 5.06 -2.54 -4.95
N TYR A 74 5.13 -1.33 -5.51
CA TYR A 74 4.91 -1.08 -6.93
C TYR A 74 6.00 -1.67 -7.84
N GLU A 75 7.25 -1.70 -7.37
CA GLU A 75 8.36 -2.38 -8.04
C GLU A 75 8.16 -3.90 -8.10
N LEU A 76 7.57 -4.49 -7.05
CA LEU A 76 7.28 -5.92 -6.98
C LEU A 76 6.03 -6.29 -7.80
N ASN A 77 5.00 -5.45 -7.76
CA ASN A 77 3.75 -5.65 -8.49
C ASN A 77 3.13 -4.31 -8.88
N GLN A 78 2.91 -4.09 -10.17
CA GLN A 78 2.30 -2.87 -10.71
C GLN A 78 0.76 -2.93 -10.68
N ASP A 79 0.21 -3.37 -9.56
CA ASP A 79 -1.22 -3.45 -9.34
C ASP A 79 -1.86 -2.04 -9.31
N PRO A 80 -3.05 -1.83 -9.89
CA PRO A 80 -3.67 -0.51 -9.95
C PRO A 80 -4.04 0.08 -8.58
N GLU A 81 -4.30 -0.72 -7.55
CA GLU A 81 -4.52 -0.23 -6.19
C GLU A 81 -3.22 0.31 -5.57
N ILE A 82 -2.11 -0.44 -5.73
CA ILE A 82 -0.78 0.01 -5.28
C ILE A 82 -0.37 1.30 -6.00
N ALA A 83 -0.63 1.38 -7.32
CA ALA A 83 -0.38 2.57 -8.11
C ALA A 83 -1.23 3.76 -7.63
N ALA A 84 -2.49 3.53 -7.25
CA ALA A 84 -3.37 4.55 -6.69
C ALA A 84 -2.83 5.08 -5.36
N HIS A 85 -2.46 4.20 -4.43
CA HIS A 85 -1.85 4.59 -3.15
C HIS A 85 -0.54 5.36 -3.36
N LEU A 86 0.35 4.89 -4.22
CA LEU A 86 1.62 5.56 -4.53
C LEU A 86 1.37 6.95 -5.14
N THR A 87 0.43 7.07 -6.06
CA THR A 87 0.03 8.35 -6.67
C THR A 87 -0.45 9.34 -5.61
N GLU A 88 -1.32 8.89 -4.70
CA GLU A 88 -1.85 9.73 -3.62
C GLU A 88 -0.73 10.22 -2.69
N VAL A 89 0.17 9.33 -2.24
CA VAL A 89 1.29 9.72 -1.37
C VAL A 89 2.24 10.69 -2.06
N LEU A 90 2.58 10.45 -3.33
CA LEU A 90 3.41 11.36 -4.13
C LEU A 90 2.76 12.74 -4.23
N TRP A 91 1.45 12.79 -4.47
CA TRP A 91 0.72 14.04 -4.59
C TRP A 91 0.75 14.85 -3.28
N VAL A 92 0.47 14.19 -2.15
CA VAL A 92 0.48 14.83 -0.82
C VAL A 92 1.89 15.31 -0.43
N LEU A 93 2.94 14.62 -0.86
CA LEU A 93 4.33 15.05 -0.69
C LEU A 93 4.78 16.15 -1.67
N GLY A 94 3.89 16.61 -2.56
CA GLY A 94 4.21 17.64 -3.56
C GLY A 94 4.99 17.14 -4.78
N LYS A 95 5.21 15.81 -4.89
CA LYS A 95 5.87 15.16 -6.03
C LYS A 95 4.88 14.91 -7.17
N GLN A 96 4.16 15.96 -7.58
CA GLN A 96 2.98 15.84 -8.45
C GLN A 96 3.29 15.44 -9.89
N GLU A 97 4.48 15.75 -10.41
CA GLU A 97 4.89 15.28 -11.75
C GLU A 97 5.03 13.76 -11.74
N GLU A 98 5.72 13.22 -10.76
CA GLU A 98 5.88 11.78 -10.60
C GLU A 98 4.55 11.06 -10.31
N ALA A 99 3.66 11.69 -9.51
CA ALA A 99 2.31 11.18 -9.30
C ALA A 99 1.54 11.04 -10.62
N ARG A 100 1.64 12.04 -11.52
CA ARG A 100 1.03 11.99 -12.85
C ARG A 100 1.60 10.86 -13.70
N ASP A 101 2.91 10.64 -13.64
CA ASP A 101 3.56 9.59 -14.41
C ASP A 101 3.12 8.19 -13.95
N VAL A 102 3.09 7.94 -12.63
CA VAL A 102 2.61 6.67 -12.06
C VAL A 102 1.14 6.44 -12.43
N TYR A 103 0.30 7.45 -12.25
CA TYR A 103 -1.12 7.38 -12.60
C TYR A 103 -1.32 7.09 -14.10
N ALA A 104 -0.64 7.85 -14.96
CA ALA A 104 -0.74 7.72 -16.41
C ALA A 104 -0.24 6.36 -16.89
N GLN A 105 0.73 5.75 -16.22
CA GLN A 105 1.15 4.39 -16.53
C GLN A 105 0.12 3.35 -16.10
N ALA A 106 -0.41 3.45 -14.87
CA ALA A 106 -1.35 2.48 -14.34
C ALA A 106 -2.70 2.47 -15.09
N VAL A 107 -3.19 3.65 -15.51
CA VAL A 107 -4.48 3.79 -16.20
C VAL A 107 -4.47 3.26 -17.64
N LYS A 108 -3.29 3.13 -18.28
CA LYS A 108 -3.19 2.55 -19.64
C LYS A 108 -3.69 1.12 -19.68
N ASP A 109 -3.31 0.33 -18.68
CA ASP A 109 -3.63 -1.09 -18.60
C ASP A 109 -4.90 -1.35 -17.78
N ASN A 110 -5.25 -0.43 -16.87
CA ASN A 110 -6.38 -0.57 -15.95
C ASN A 110 -7.32 0.66 -15.96
N PRO A 111 -7.88 1.07 -17.12
CA PRO A 111 -8.64 2.31 -17.25
C PRO A 111 -9.91 2.36 -16.39
N ASP A 112 -10.49 1.20 -16.10
CA ASP A 112 -11.75 1.06 -15.33
C ASP A 112 -11.50 0.72 -13.85
N SER A 113 -10.25 0.76 -13.37
CA SER A 113 -9.95 0.51 -11.95
C SER A 113 -10.61 1.54 -11.05
N GLU A 114 -11.45 1.09 -10.11
CA GLU A 114 -12.12 1.97 -9.16
C GLU A 114 -11.12 2.78 -8.31
N HIS A 115 -9.96 2.21 -7.96
CA HIS A 115 -8.93 2.90 -7.18
C HIS A 115 -8.33 4.07 -7.97
N LEU A 116 -8.01 3.84 -9.24
CA LEU A 116 -7.47 4.89 -10.12
C LEU A 116 -8.53 5.97 -10.42
N LEU A 117 -9.79 5.59 -10.59
CA LEU A 117 -10.88 6.55 -10.79
C LEU A 117 -11.07 7.46 -9.56
N LYS A 118 -10.99 6.91 -8.34
CA LYS A 118 -11.05 7.71 -7.10
C LYS A 118 -9.88 8.70 -6.99
N VAL A 119 -8.66 8.26 -7.29
CA VAL A 119 -7.47 9.12 -7.31
C VAL A 119 -7.62 10.24 -8.34
N LYS A 120 -8.15 9.93 -9.52
CA LYS A 120 -8.46 10.91 -10.57
C LYS A 120 -9.44 11.97 -10.11
N GLU A 121 -10.57 11.56 -9.55
CA GLU A 121 -11.60 12.46 -9.04
C GLU A 121 -11.05 13.36 -7.94
N ARG A 122 -10.26 12.78 -7.02
CA ARG A 122 -9.73 13.49 -5.86
C ARG A 122 -8.68 14.55 -6.22
N PHE A 123 -7.82 14.28 -7.19
CA PHE A 123 -6.66 15.12 -7.50
C PHE A 123 -6.74 15.84 -8.87
N GLY A 124 -7.77 15.56 -9.67
CA GLY A 124 -7.94 16.16 -10.99
C GLY A 124 -6.89 15.70 -12.00
N LEU A 125 -6.56 14.40 -11.98
CA LEU A 125 -5.61 13.75 -12.90
C LEU A 125 -6.22 13.42 -14.28
#